data_AF-A0A8T1W2W2-F1
#
_entry.id   AF-A0A8T1W2W2-F1
#
_cell.length_a   1.000
_cell.length_b   1.000
_cell.length_c   1.000
_cell.angle_alpha   90.00
_cell.angle_beta   90.00
_cell.angle_gamma   90.00
#
_symmetry.space_group_name_H-M   'P 1'
#
loop_
_entity.id
_entity.type
_entity.pdbx_description
1 polymer ?
#
loop_
_entity_poly.entity_id
_entity_poly.type
_entity_poly.pdbx_seq_one_letter_code
_entity_poly.pdbx_strand_id
1 'polypeptide(L)'
;MTKKYAQACVETAASIGVPVLDMNSYFNAMPESTRDAFLVDGLHFNAEGNKVVDEQVRSRIAAEFPALDAVLRDWQFPPASKWALEDPTSENEAKS
;
A
#
# COMPACT_ATOMS: atom_id res chain seq x y z
N MET A 1 -18.19 17.81 3.92
CA MET A 1 -16.83 18.39 3.87
C MET A 1 -15.85 17.45 3.16
N THR A 2 -15.82 16.16 3.50
CA THR A 2 -14.96 15.14 2.89
C THR A 2 -15.01 15.06 1.36
N LYS A 3 -16.20 15.13 0.73
CA LYS A 3 -16.35 15.12 -0.73
C LYS A 3 -15.64 16.29 -1.45
N LYS A 4 -15.67 17.50 -0.87
CA LYS A 4 -14.99 18.68 -1.46
C LYS A 4 -13.48 18.53 -1.42
N TYR A 5 -12.96 18.00 -0.33
CA TYR A 5 -11.53 17.76 -0.17
C TYR A 5 -11.03 16.68 -1.14
N ALA A 6 -11.77 15.56 -1.25
CA ALA A 6 -11.44 14.50 -2.20
C ALA A 6 -11.41 15.02 -3.65
N GLN A 7 -12.42 15.81 -4.04
CA GLN A 7 -12.47 16.43 -5.35
C GLN A 7 -11.26 17.35 -5.60
N ALA A 8 -10.89 18.18 -4.63
CA ALA A 8 -9.70 19.03 -4.74
C ALA A 8 -8.40 18.21 -4.91
N CYS A 9 -8.27 17.06 -4.25
CA CYS A 9 -7.13 16.16 -4.46
C CYS A 9 -7.10 15.60 -5.89
N VAL A 10 -8.25 15.21 -6.45
CA VAL A 10 -8.34 14.70 -7.83
C VAL A 10 -7.98 15.78 -8.84
N GLU A 11 -8.54 16.97 -8.69
CA GLU A 11 -8.25 18.12 -9.56
C GLU A 11 -6.78 18.54 -9.48
N THR A 12 -6.22 18.57 -8.27
CA THR A 12 -4.80 18.90 -8.06
C THR A 12 -3.92 17.87 -8.73
N ALA A 13 -4.17 16.57 -8.52
CA ALA A 13 -3.37 15.51 -9.11
C ALA A 13 -3.39 15.56 -10.65
N ALA A 14 -4.56 15.81 -11.24
CA ALA A 14 -4.68 16.04 -12.68
C ALA A 14 -3.88 17.27 -13.14
N SER A 15 -3.89 18.37 -12.37
CA SER A 15 -3.17 19.60 -12.73
C SER A 15 -1.64 19.46 -12.73
N ILE A 16 -1.09 18.57 -11.90
CA ILE A 16 0.36 18.32 -11.81
C ILE A 16 0.79 17.02 -12.51
N GLY A 17 -0.14 16.32 -13.17
CA GLY A 17 0.15 15.11 -13.93
C GLY A 17 0.59 13.91 -13.10
N VAL A 18 0.08 13.76 -11.87
CA VAL A 18 0.35 12.58 -11.02
C VAL A 18 -0.89 11.72 -10.86
N PRO A 19 -0.75 10.39 -10.76
CA PRO A 19 -1.88 9.52 -10.49
C PRO A 19 -2.43 9.74 -9.08
N VAL A 20 -3.75 9.53 -8.94
CA VAL A 20 -4.48 9.69 -7.67
C VAL A 20 -5.37 8.49 -7.41
N LEU A 21 -5.50 8.16 -6.12
CA LEU A 21 -6.42 7.13 -5.63
C LEU A 21 -7.68 7.80 -5.09
N ASP A 22 -8.75 7.88 -5.89
CA ASP A 22 -10.01 8.48 -5.48
C ASP A 22 -10.87 7.49 -4.66
N MET A 23 -10.47 7.28 -3.40
CA MET A 23 -11.18 6.40 -2.47
C MET A 23 -12.54 6.95 -2.07
N ASN A 24 -12.75 8.27 -2.15
CA ASN A 24 -14.04 8.84 -1.83
C ASN A 24 -15.10 8.42 -2.84
N SER A 25 -14.82 8.56 -4.15
CA SER A 25 -15.74 8.10 -5.19
C SER A 25 -15.91 6.59 -5.17
N TYR A 26 -14.82 5.83 -4.98
CA TYR A 26 -14.84 4.37 -4.94
C TYR A 26 -15.78 3.83 -3.86
N PHE A 27 -15.61 4.25 -2.60
CA PHE A 27 -16.44 3.76 -1.49
C PHE A 27 -17.88 4.31 -1.54
N ASN A 28 -18.09 5.52 -2.07
CA ASN A 28 -19.45 6.07 -2.22
C ASN A 28 -20.22 5.53 -3.43
N ALA A 29 -19.57 4.77 -4.31
CA ALA A 29 -20.26 4.01 -5.35
C ALA A 29 -20.90 2.71 -4.81
N MET A 30 -20.52 2.28 -3.60
CA MET A 30 -21.09 1.11 -2.93
C MET A 30 -22.38 1.47 -2.18
N PRO A 31 -23.27 0.51 -1.92
CA PRO A 31 -24.33 0.69 -0.94
C PRO A 31 -23.77 1.09 0.42
N GLU A 32 -24.45 2.00 1.11
CA GLU A 32 -24.04 2.52 2.42
C GLU A 32 -23.78 1.40 3.44
N SER A 33 -24.67 0.41 3.52
CA SER A 33 -24.47 -0.75 4.42
C SER A 33 -23.22 -1.56 4.10
N THR A 34 -22.84 -1.67 2.82
CA THR A 34 -21.61 -2.35 2.40
C THR A 34 -20.38 -1.52 2.75
N ARG A 35 -20.41 -0.21 2.47
CA ARG A 35 -19.33 0.71 2.84
C ARG A 35 -19.08 0.71 4.34
N ASP A 36 -20.14 0.81 5.13
CA ASP A 36 -20.05 0.92 6.59
C ASP A 36 -19.53 -0.37 7.22
N ALA A 37 -19.76 -1.52 6.59
CA ALA A 37 -19.19 -2.81 7.01
C ALA A 37 -17.65 -2.85 6.91
N PHE A 38 -17.02 -1.92 6.18
CA PHE A 38 -15.56 -1.79 6.12
C PHE A 38 -14.96 -0.87 7.20
N LEU A 39 -15.80 -0.29 8.06
CA LEU A 39 -15.38 0.68 9.07
C LEU A 39 -15.50 0.10 10.49
N VAL A 40 -14.66 0.57 11.41
CA VAL A 40 -14.71 0.23 12.83
C VAL A 40 -15.71 1.13 13.57
N ASP A 41 -15.64 2.43 13.31
CA ASP A 41 -16.33 3.48 14.06
C ASP A 41 -16.98 4.54 13.15
N GLY A 42 -17.17 4.19 11.87
CA GLY A 42 -17.65 5.13 10.85
C GLY A 42 -16.56 6.02 10.26
N LEU A 43 -15.29 5.86 10.66
CA LEU A 43 -14.15 6.59 10.08
C LEU A 43 -12.95 5.68 9.77
N HIS A 44 -12.49 4.90 10.74
CA HIS A 44 -11.31 4.05 10.57
C HIS A 44 -11.67 2.75 9.84
N PHE A 45 -10.87 2.36 8.85
CA PHE A 45 -11.06 1.07 8.19
C PHE A 45 -10.75 -0.09 9.14
N ASN A 46 -11.57 -1.14 9.07
CA ASN A 46 -11.27 -2.43 9.68
C ASN A 46 -10.31 -3.24 8.80
N ALA A 47 -10.04 -4.50 9.15
CA ALA A 47 -9.12 -5.35 8.39
C ALA A 47 -9.54 -5.52 6.92
N GLU A 48 -10.83 -5.75 6.66
CA GLU A 48 -11.34 -5.89 5.30
C GLU A 48 -11.32 -4.56 4.54
N GLY A 49 -11.63 -3.45 5.20
CA GLY A 49 -11.53 -2.11 4.60
C GLY A 49 -10.10 -1.77 4.17
N ASN A 50 -9.10 -2.10 5.01
CA ASN A 50 -7.69 -1.91 4.65
C ASN A 50 -7.26 -2.81 3.50
N LYS A 51 -7.78 -4.04 3.42
CA LYS A 51 -7.52 -4.95 2.29
C LYS A 51 -8.03 -4.36 0.97
N VAL A 52 -9.23 -3.80 0.97
CA VAL A 52 -9.79 -3.10 -0.21
C VAL A 52 -8.88 -1.94 -0.63
N VAL A 53 -8.38 -1.14 0.33
CA VAL A 53 -7.44 -0.05 0.03
C VAL A 53 -6.13 -0.60 -0.56
N ASP A 54 -5.54 -1.67 0.01
CA ASP A 54 -4.33 -2.31 -0.53
C ASP A 54 -4.52 -2.77 -1.98
N GLU A 55 -5.65 -3.40 -2.29
CA GLU A 55 -5.99 -3.83 -3.65
C GLU A 55 -6.04 -2.65 -4.63
N GLN A 56 -6.66 -1.53 -4.23
CA GLN A 56 -6.71 -0.32 -5.07
C GLN A 56 -5.33 0.31 -5.26
N VAL A 57 -4.50 0.34 -4.20
CA VAL A 57 -3.11 0.83 -4.27
C VAL A 57 -2.28 -0.02 -5.22
N ARG A 58 -2.29 -1.35 -5.06
CA ARG A 58 -1.53 -2.27 -5.92
C ARG A 58 -1.97 -2.18 -7.37
N SER A 59 -3.27 -2.12 -7.62
CA SER A 59 -3.82 -1.95 -8.97
C SER A 59 -3.32 -0.67 -9.63
N ARG A 60 -3.36 0.46 -8.90
CA ARG A 60 -2.86 1.74 -9.41
C ARG A 60 -1.35 1.73 -9.64
N ILE A 61 -0.56 1.12 -8.74
CA ILE A 61 0.89 0.99 -8.92
C ILE A 61 1.21 0.15 -10.17
N ALA A 62 0.54 -0.98 -10.36
CA ALA A 62 0.74 -1.83 -11.53
C ALA A 62 0.40 -1.10 -12.84
N ALA A 63 -0.64 -0.26 -12.85
CA ALA A 63 -1.07 0.49 -14.04
C ALA A 63 -0.14 1.67 -14.38
N GLU A 64 0.26 2.46 -13.38
CA GLU A 64 0.97 3.73 -13.60
C GLU A 64 2.50 3.61 -13.46
N PHE A 65 2.96 2.62 -12.69
CA PHE A 65 4.36 2.44 -12.32
C PHE A 65 4.82 0.97 -12.51
N PRO A 66 4.77 0.40 -13.73
CA PRO A 66 5.07 -1.01 -13.97
C PRO A 66 6.50 -1.42 -13.55
N ALA A 67 7.47 -0.51 -13.64
CA ALA A 67 8.82 -0.75 -13.14
C ALA A 67 8.86 -0.91 -11.61
N LEU A 68 8.08 -0.11 -10.88
CA LEU A 68 7.96 -0.23 -9.43
C LEU A 68 7.21 -1.50 -9.04
N ASP A 69 6.11 -1.83 -9.74
CA ASP A 69 5.37 -3.08 -9.54
C ASP A 69 6.26 -4.31 -9.72
N ALA A 70 7.12 -4.34 -10.74
CA ALA A 70 8.08 -5.43 -10.93
C ALA A 70 9.05 -5.55 -9.73
N VAL A 71 9.61 -4.42 -9.29
CA VAL A 71 10.55 -4.34 -8.17
C VAL A 71 9.90 -4.75 -6.83
N LEU A 72 8.59 -4.51 -6.66
CA LEU A 72 7.84 -4.89 -5.46
C LEU A 72 7.46 -6.37 -5.40
N ARG A 73 7.50 -7.10 -6.53
CA ARG A 73 7.23 -8.54 -6.58
C ARG A 73 8.44 -9.37 -6.16
N ASP A 74 9.63 -8.80 -6.32
CA ASP A 74 10.88 -9.48 -6.04
C ASP A 74 11.34 -9.23 -4.60
N TRP A 75 11.78 -10.30 -3.94
CA TRP A 75 12.42 -10.21 -2.65
C TRP A 75 13.83 -9.65 -2.81
N GLN A 76 14.03 -8.37 -2.47
CA GLN A 76 15.28 -7.65 -2.74
C GLN A 76 16.40 -7.89 -1.74
N PHE A 77 16.08 -8.45 -0.57
CA PHE A 77 17.09 -8.71 0.45
C PHE A 77 17.65 -10.12 0.29
N PRO A 78 18.96 -10.33 0.44
CA PRO A 78 19.47 -11.66 0.66
C PRO A 78 18.70 -12.41 1.77
N PRO A 79 18.49 -13.72 1.65
CA PRO A 79 18.04 -14.50 2.79
C PRO A 79 19.07 -14.36 3.92
N ALA A 80 18.61 -14.36 5.17
CA ALA A 80 19.49 -14.22 6.34
C ALA A 80 20.63 -15.26 6.36
N SER A 81 20.42 -16.43 5.74
CA SER A 81 21.43 -17.47 5.57
C SER A 81 22.66 -17.01 4.79
N LYS A 82 22.50 -16.11 3.79
CA LYS A 82 23.64 -15.54 3.07
C LYS A 82 24.53 -14.73 4.01
N TRP A 83 23.93 -13.91 4.87
CA TRP A 83 24.70 -13.09 5.81
C TRP A 83 25.35 -13.94 6.91
N ALA A 84 24.69 -15.00 7.37
CA ALA A 84 25.30 -15.93 8.32
C ALA A 84 26.55 -16.63 7.76
N LEU A 85 26.57 -16.96 6.46
CA LEU A 85 27.75 -17.53 5.78
C LEU A 85 28.86 -16.52 5.57
N GLU A 86 28.51 -15.25 5.34
CA GLU A 86 29.45 -14.15 5.09
C GLU A 86 29.85 -13.43 6.38
N ASP A 87 29.34 -13.85 7.55
CA ASP A 87 29.60 -13.21 8.83
C ASP A 87 31.07 -13.41 9.25
N PRO A 88 31.91 -12.35 9.23
CA PRO A 88 33.32 -12.46 9.57
C PRO A 88 33.56 -12.73 11.06
N THR A 89 32.51 -12.68 11.89
CA THR A 89 32.56 -12.98 13.32
C THR A 89 32.09 -14.40 13.65
N SER A 90 31.69 -15.19 12.64
CA SER A 90 31.11 -16.52 12.84
C SER A 90 32.11 -17.63 13.21
N GLU A 91 33.41 -17.35 13.32
CA GLU A 91 34.40 -18.29 13.88
C GLU A 91 35.42 -17.61 14.83
N ASN A 92 35.08 -17.52 16.13
CA ASN A 92 35.95 -17.85 17.29
C ASN A 92 35.36 -17.44 18.66
N GLU A 93 34.20 -18.00 19.05
CA GLU A 93 33.93 -18.21 20.49
C GLU A 93 34.41 -19.60 20.98
N ALA A 94 35.27 -20.26 20.18
CA ALA A 94 36.08 -21.38 20.64
C ALA A 94 37.43 -20.85 21.14
N LYS A 95 37.48 -20.49 22.44
CA LYS A 95 38.65 -20.26 23.33
C LYS A 95 38.65 -18.87 23.97
N SER A 96 38.11 -18.79 25.19
CA SER A 96 38.88 -18.28 26.33
C SER A 96 38.41 -18.94 27.63
#